data_AF-A0AAE1WKX7-F1
#
_entry.id   AF-A0AAE1WKX7-F1
#
_cell.length_a   1.000
_cell.length_b   1.000
_cell.length_c   1.000
_cell.angle_alpha   90.00
_cell.angle_beta   90.00
_cell.angle_gamma   90.00
#
_symmetry.space_group_name_H-M   'P 1'
#
loop_
_entity.id
_entity.type
_entity.pdbx_description
1 polymer ?
#
loop_
_entity_poly.entity_id
_entity_poly.type
_entity_poly.pdbx_seq_one_letter_code
_entity_poly.pdbx_strand_id
1 'polypeptide(L)'
;MWISIDGIVLIHIKNLQWKFRGNQTVLVNKQPVQVFWDVHAWLFCAPGSSHGLFIFKPGEPEADSDVEDETRGDESDCSGPSKYYSTLSYSKASQFCLFLYAWKIE
;
A
#
# COMPACT_ATOMS: atom_id res chain seq x y z
N MET A 1 21.42 0.83 -12.22
CA MET A 1 21.03 2.27 -12.27
C MET A 1 22.23 3.09 -11.84
N TRP A 2 22.44 4.26 -12.42
CA TRP A 2 23.63 5.06 -12.17
C TRP A 2 23.24 6.52 -11.95
N ILE A 3 23.91 7.18 -11.01
CA ILE A 3 23.77 8.61 -10.77
C ILE A 3 25.04 9.26 -11.30
N SER A 4 24.85 10.27 -12.15
CA SER A 4 25.93 11.02 -12.77
C SER A 4 25.79 12.49 -12.51
N ILE A 5 26.94 13.15 -12.40
CA ILE A 5 27.06 14.61 -12.36
C ILE A 5 28.00 14.97 -13.51
N ASP A 6 27.59 15.92 -14.35
CA ASP A 6 28.34 16.37 -15.54
C ASP A 6 28.77 15.25 -16.49
N GLY A 7 27.92 14.21 -16.63
CA GLY A 7 28.19 13.05 -17.49
C GLY A 7 29.14 12.01 -16.88
N ILE A 8 29.71 12.27 -15.70
CA ILE A 8 30.59 11.33 -15.00
C ILE A 8 29.76 10.47 -14.05
N VAL A 9 29.92 9.14 -14.17
CA VAL A 9 29.24 8.19 -13.29
C VAL A 9 29.89 8.19 -11.91
N LEU A 10 29.17 8.66 -10.90
CA LEU A 10 29.67 8.72 -9.52
C LEU A 10 29.18 7.56 -8.67
N ILE A 11 27.92 7.14 -8.86
CA ILE A 11 27.31 6.09 -8.06
C ILE A 11 26.77 5.00 -8.97
N HIS A 12 27.23 3.77 -8.76
CA HIS A 12 26.67 2.59 -9.39
C HIS A 12 25.78 1.83 -8.40
N ILE A 13 24.47 1.92 -8.61
CA ILE A 13 23.49 1.26 -7.76
C ILE A 13 23.33 -0.18 -8.24
N LYS A 14 23.91 -1.12 -7.46
CA LYS A 14 23.91 -2.55 -7.77
C LYS A 14 22.56 -3.22 -7.53
N ASN A 15 21.97 -2.96 -6.36
CA ASN A 15 20.69 -3.55 -5.95
C ASN A 15 19.77 -2.45 -5.46
N LEU A 16 18.72 -2.14 -6.22
CA LEU A 16 17.68 -1.21 -5.81
C LEU A 16 16.34 -1.93 -5.89
N GLN A 17 15.73 -2.20 -4.74
CA GLN A 17 14.40 -2.80 -4.70
C GLN A 17 13.34 -1.74 -4.94
N TRP A 18 13.24 -1.27 -6.18
CA TRP A 18 12.12 -0.44 -6.59
C TRP A 18 10.83 -1.26 -6.54
N LYS A 19 9.92 -0.87 -5.66
CA LYS A 19 8.56 -1.40 -5.65
C LYS A 19 7.70 -0.54 -6.58
N PHE A 20 7.73 -0.84 -7.89
CA PHE A 20 6.85 -0.18 -8.86
C PHE A 20 5.38 -0.58 -8.72
N ARG A 21 5.13 -1.66 -7.97
CA ARG A 21 3.80 -2.09 -7.53
C ARG A 21 3.87 -2.41 -6.05
N GLY A 22 2.85 -2.02 -5.30
CA GLY A 22 2.83 -2.30 -3.88
C GLY A 22 1.70 -1.62 -3.14
N ASN A 23 1.74 -1.79 -1.83
CA ASN A 23 0.88 -1.09 -0.89
C ASN A 23 1.64 -0.81 0.41
N GLN A 24 1.18 0.20 1.15
CA GLN A 24 1.69 0.58 2.45
C GLN A 24 0.62 1.36 3.21
N THR A 25 0.51 1.13 4.51
CA THR A 25 -0.27 2.00 5.40
C THR A 25 0.62 3.10 5.95
N VAL A 26 0.17 4.35 5.83
CA VAL A 26 0.85 5.54 6.35
C VAL A 26 -0.07 6.29 7.30
N LEU A 27 0.49 7.02 8.26
CA LEU A 27 -0.28 7.89 9.14
C LEU A 27 -0.35 9.31 8.56
N VAL A 28 -1.56 9.78 8.28
CA VAL A 28 -1.84 11.15 7.86
C VAL A 28 -2.66 11.81 8.96
N ASN A 29 -2.13 12.85 9.61
CA ASN A 29 -2.80 13.50 10.75
C ASN A 29 -3.22 12.51 11.86
N LYS A 30 -2.36 11.52 12.16
CA LYS A 30 -2.61 10.41 13.11
C LYS A 30 -3.74 9.45 12.68
N GLN A 31 -4.26 9.57 11.47
CA GLN A 31 -5.22 8.62 10.91
C GLN A 31 -4.50 7.69 9.94
N PRO A 32 -4.68 6.37 10.04
CA PRO A 32 -4.10 5.45 9.09
C PRO A 32 -4.76 5.58 7.72
N VAL A 33 -3.95 5.58 6.68
CA VAL A 33 -4.37 5.61 5.28
C VAL A 33 -3.62 4.51 4.55
N GLN A 34 -4.35 3.57 3.99
CA GLN A 34 -3.77 2.55 3.13
C GLN A 34 -3.60 3.10 1.72
N VAL A 35 -2.38 3.03 1.22
CA VAL A 35 -2.01 3.48 -0.12
C VAL A 35 -1.63 2.26 -0.95
N PHE A 36 -2.21 2.14 -2.14
CA PHE A 36 -1.83 1.16 -3.15
C PHE A 36 -1.29 1.89 -4.36
N TRP A 37 -0.33 1.31 -5.06
CA TRP A 37 0.20 1.88 -6.28
C TRP A 37 0.55 0.82 -7.33
N ASP A 38 0.29 1.16 -8.59
CA ASP A 38 0.92 0.56 -9.76
C ASP A 38 1.42 1.69 -10.66
N VAL A 39 2.74 1.82 -10.75
CA VAL A 39 3.43 2.82 -11.58
C VAL A 39 4.36 2.17 -12.59
N HIS A 40 4.33 0.84 -12.72
CA HIS A 40 5.29 0.13 -13.56
C HIS A 40 5.06 0.44 -15.03
N ALA A 41 3.83 0.28 -15.51
CA ALA A 41 3.52 0.54 -16.92
C ALA A 41 3.70 2.03 -17.26
N TRP A 42 3.41 2.92 -16.31
CA TRP A 42 3.66 4.36 -16.46
C TRP A 42 5.13 4.72 -16.73
N LEU A 43 6.07 4.04 -16.07
CA LEU A 43 7.50 4.34 -16.15
C LEU A 43 8.22 3.65 -17.32
N PHE A 44 7.78 2.44 -17.69
CA PHE A 44 8.52 1.58 -18.63
C PHE A 44 7.82 1.36 -19.98
N CYS A 45 6.55 1.71 -20.13
CA CYS A 45 5.88 1.66 -21.44
C CYS A 45 6.07 2.98 -22.20
N ALA A 46 5.75 2.95 -23.50
CA ALA A 46 5.85 4.13 -24.36
C ALA A 46 5.06 5.32 -23.79
N PRO A 47 5.56 6.56 -23.91
CA PRO A 47 4.80 7.75 -23.51
C PRO A 47 3.38 7.74 -24.11
N GLY A 48 2.39 8.16 -23.33
CA GLY A 48 0.98 8.17 -23.75
C GLY A 48 0.26 6.82 -23.80
N SER A 49 0.95 5.69 -23.59
CA SER A 49 0.32 4.35 -23.64
C SER A 49 -0.20 3.82 -22.29
N SER A 50 0.17 4.48 -21.18
CA SER A 50 -0.15 4.03 -19.83
C SER A 50 -0.19 5.17 -18.81
N HIS A 51 -0.64 4.86 -17.59
CA HIS A 51 -0.76 5.78 -16.46
C HIS A 51 -0.27 5.13 -15.17
N GLY A 52 0.13 5.96 -14.21
CA GLY A 52 0.34 5.56 -12.84
C GLY A 52 -0.99 5.60 -12.10
N LEU A 53 -1.26 4.59 -11.27
CA LEU A 53 -2.45 4.51 -10.45
C LEU A 53 -2.08 4.51 -8.98
N PHE A 54 -2.75 5.37 -8.21
CA PHE A 54 -2.71 5.37 -6.75
C PHE A 54 -4.12 5.25 -6.20
N ILE A 55 -4.30 4.40 -5.18
CA ILE A 55 -5.58 4.22 -4.48
C ILE A 55 -5.35 4.50 -3.00
N PHE A 56 -6.16 5.40 -2.44
CA PHE A 56 -6.15 5.74 -1.02
C PHE A 56 -7.42 5.23 -0.36
N LYS A 57 -7.27 4.52 0.74
CA LYS A 57 -8.37 4.04 1.57
C LYS A 57 -8.14 4.46 3.02
N PRO A 58 -9.17 4.93 3.74
CA PRO A 58 -9.08 5.07 5.19
C PRO A 58 -8.69 3.73 5.83
N GLY A 59 -7.69 3.73 6.69
CA GLY A 59 -7.31 2.58 7.50
C GLY A 59 -8.11 2.52 8.80
N GLU A 60 -8.06 1.37 9.47
CA GLU A 60 -8.66 1.21 10.80
C GLU A 60 -7.77 1.91 11.83
N PRO A 61 -8.31 2.85 12.65
CA PRO A 61 -7.53 3.36 13.78
C PRO A 61 -7.15 2.18 14.66
N GLU A 62 -5.86 2.09 15.02
CA GLU A 62 -5.39 1.15 16.05
C GLU A 62 -6.30 1.34 17.27
N ALA A 63 -7.13 0.35 17.58
CA ALA A 63 -7.92 0.39 18.80
C ALA A 63 -6.94 0.10 19.94
N ASP A 64 -6.66 1.10 20.78
CA ASP A 64 -6.08 0.87 22.11
C ASP A 64 -7.13 0.06 22.91
N SER A 65 -7.11 -1.26 22.77
CA SER A 65 -7.90 -2.16 23.60
C SER A 65 -7.00 -2.71 24.72
N ASP A 66 -6.77 -1.90 25.74
CA ASP A 66 -6.42 -2.40 27.07
C ASP A 66 -7.70 -2.99 27.70
N VAL A 67 -7.98 -4.26 27.46
CA VAL A 67 -8.94 -5.03 28.28
C VAL A 67 -8.36 -6.42 28.53
N GLU A 68 -7.82 -6.59 29.74
CA GLU A 68 -7.68 -7.90 30.36
C GLU A 68 -9.08 -8.45 30.64
N ASP A 69 -9.45 -9.59 30.05
CA ASP A 69 -10.51 -10.44 30.60
C ASP A 69 -10.20 -11.91 30.29
N GLU A 70 -9.92 -12.66 31.35
CA GLU A 70 -9.83 -14.11 31.31
C GLU A 70 -11.24 -14.71 31.31
N THR A 71 -11.63 -15.48 30.30
CA THR A 71 -12.61 -16.55 30.51
C THR A 71 -12.35 -17.74 29.58
N ARG A 72 -12.28 -18.92 30.20
CA ARG A 72 -12.08 -20.26 29.61
C ARG A 72 -13.36 -20.77 28.93
N GLY A 73 -13.20 -21.55 27.86
CA GLY A 73 -14.02 -22.74 27.60
C GLY A 73 -14.81 -22.81 26.29
N ASP A 74 -14.52 -23.88 25.53
CA ASP A 74 -15.47 -24.73 24.80
C ASP A 74 -15.70 -24.50 23.29
N GLU A 75 -16.28 -25.51 22.63
CA GLU A 75 -15.73 -26.19 21.45
C GLU A 75 -16.48 -25.90 20.13
N SER A 76 -15.80 -26.16 19.00
CA SER A 76 -16.35 -26.43 17.66
C SER A 76 -16.99 -25.28 16.86
N ASP A 77 -16.30 -24.81 15.81
CA ASP A 77 -16.57 -25.24 14.43
C ASP A 77 -15.62 -24.55 13.43
N CYS A 78 -15.18 -25.35 12.45
CA CYS A 78 -14.18 -25.03 11.45
C CYS A 78 -14.56 -23.84 10.57
N SER A 79 -14.04 -22.65 10.87
CA SER A 79 -13.87 -21.55 9.93
C SER A 79 -12.68 -20.70 10.35
N GLY A 80 -11.48 -21.30 10.30
CA GLY A 80 -10.26 -20.55 10.52
C GLY A 80 -10.19 -19.38 9.52
N PRO A 81 -9.85 -18.15 9.95
CA PRO A 81 -9.67 -17.06 9.01
C PRO A 81 -8.48 -17.42 8.14
N SER A 82 -8.81 -17.81 6.90
CA SER A 82 -7.92 -17.82 5.76
C SER A 82 -7.00 -16.60 5.84
N LYS A 83 -5.72 -16.82 6.21
CA LYS A 83 -4.67 -15.78 6.29
C LYS A 83 -4.26 -15.24 4.90
N TYR A 84 -5.10 -15.43 3.89
CA TYR A 84 -5.02 -14.68 2.66
C TYR A 84 -5.67 -13.34 2.95
N TYR A 85 -4.86 -12.30 3.13
CA TYR A 85 -5.22 -10.87 3.23
C TYR A 85 -6.67 -10.58 2.79
N SER A 86 -7.62 -10.85 3.67
CA SER A 86 -9.02 -10.67 3.36
C SER A 86 -9.28 -9.20 3.61
N THR A 87 -9.63 -8.48 2.55
CA THR A 87 -10.01 -7.05 2.59
C THR A 87 -11.32 -6.82 3.36
N LEU A 88 -11.77 -7.76 4.18
CA LEU A 88 -12.83 -7.54 5.16
C LEU A 88 -12.24 -6.79 6.36
N SER A 89 -11.86 -5.55 6.11
CA SER A 89 -11.82 -4.53 7.15
C SER A 89 -13.28 -4.26 7.54
N TYR A 90 -13.77 -4.93 8.58
CA TYR A 90 -15.09 -4.66 9.19
C TYR A 90 -15.03 -3.36 10.01
N SER A 91 -14.41 -2.33 9.44
CA SER A 91 -14.13 -1.07 10.11
C SER A 91 -15.30 -0.12 9.86
N LYS A 92 -15.78 0.56 10.90
CA LYS A 92 -16.74 1.69 10.83
C LYS A 92 -16.18 2.93 10.08
N ALA A 93 -14.99 2.82 9.50
CA ALA A 93 -14.37 3.86 8.69
C ALA A 93 -15.14 4.03 7.38
N SER A 94 -15.28 5.27 6.92
CA SER A 94 -16.06 5.61 5.74
C SER A 94 -15.60 4.77 4.52
N GLN A 95 -16.53 4.04 3.90
CA GLN A 95 -16.28 3.08 2.81
C GLN A 95 -15.96 3.77 1.47
N PHE A 96 -15.08 4.75 1.45
CA PHE A 96 -14.66 5.40 0.20
C PHE A 96 -13.24 5.00 -0.18
N CYS A 97 -12.98 5.07 -1.48
CA CYS A 97 -11.65 4.96 -2.06
C CYS A 97 -11.42 6.21 -2.92
N LEU A 98 -10.24 6.82 -2.80
CA LEU A 98 -9.82 7.88 -3.69
C LEU A 98 -8.88 7.30 -4.74
N PHE A 99 -9.10 7.65 -6.00
CA PHE A 99 -8.28 7.23 -7.13
C PHE A 99 -7.54 8.44 -7.67
N LEU A 100 -6.22 8.31 -7.80
CA LEU A 100 -5.37 9.32 -8.43
C LEU A 100 -4.66 8.67 -9.61
N TYR A 101 -4.88 9.24 -10.79
CA TYR A 101 -4.22 8.87 -12.03
C TYR A 101 -3.10 9.86 -12.33
N ALA A 102 -1.95 9.34 -12.76
CA ALA A 102 -0.82 10.13 -13.20
C ALA A 102 -0.47 9.78 -14.66
N TRP A 103 -0.34 10.77 -15.52
CA TRP A 103 0.00 10.61 -16.94
C TRP A 103 1.35 11.26 -17.24
N LYS A 104 2.11 10.62 -18.13
CA LYS A 104 3.37 11.14 -18.66
C LYS A 104 3.05 11.86 -19.97
N ILE A 105 3.38 13.15 -20.04
CA ILE A 105 3.01 14.02 -21.17
C ILE A 105 4.12 14.01 -22.24
N GLU A 106 5.36 13.67 -21.87
CA GLU A 106 6.55 13.62 -22.74
C GLU A 106 7.43 12.42 -22.38
#